data_AF-A0A9W9PNK3-F1
#
_entry.id   AF-A0A9W9PNK3-F1
#
_cell.length_a   1.000
_cell.length_b   1.000
_cell.length_c   1.000
_cell.angle_alpha   90.00
_cell.angle_beta   90.00
_cell.angle_gamma   90.00
#
_symmetry.space_group_name_H-M   'P 1'
#
loop_
_entity.id
_entity.type
_entity.pdbx_description
1 polymer ?
#
loop_
_entity_poly.entity_id
_entity_poly.type
_entity_poly.pdbx_seq_one_letter_code
_entity_poly.pdbx_strand_id
1 'polypeptide(L)'
;MPHRDSISSSAKVKDVKIPRKSSEEIMTPGKKLEIKIFSLYRQVWFGIFQVNDRHGPSHMKRLAELFAGAGMSSLINRPDEKVKDHHNSGWRRCKPVDTRFLQPLRAALESGPDGLGSLRLLDGLSVASLEAVIKLLEAYVKEIESLNALYQLLRGLQVGLRMPTEEDETVVLEQFVPTADQFARRILHLEAGLDVLVSELKDEFWNKHGPVEGRDGWSVHDVLFPPIPLEKAGKKINLLQHF
;
A
#
# COMPACT_ATOMS: atom_id res chain seq x y z
N MET A 1 50.43 -57.91 -35.59
CA MET A 1 50.83 -57.24 -36.85
C MET A 1 49.79 -57.57 -37.92
N PRO A 2 49.43 -56.67 -38.86
CA PRO A 2 49.48 -55.21 -38.81
C PRO A 2 48.25 -54.50 -39.47
N HIS A 3 48.30 -53.15 -39.49
CA HIS A 3 47.64 -52.15 -40.37
C HIS A 3 46.10 -51.95 -40.30
N ARG A 4 45.60 -50.80 -39.81
CA ARG A 4 45.50 -49.43 -40.40
C ARG A 4 44.56 -49.35 -41.62
N ASP A 5 43.45 -48.64 -41.45
CA ASP A 5 43.07 -47.38 -42.14
C ASP A 5 41.64 -47.01 -41.67
N SER A 6 41.38 -45.93 -40.92
CA SER A 6 41.36 -44.51 -41.28
C SER A 6 40.30 -44.10 -42.33
N ILE A 7 39.26 -43.45 -41.80
CA ILE A 7 38.62 -42.19 -42.29
C ILE A 7 37.27 -42.29 -43.04
N SER A 8 36.32 -41.57 -42.42
CA SER A 8 35.22 -40.78 -43.00
C SER A 8 34.02 -41.50 -43.61
N SER A 9 32.90 -41.44 -42.88
CA SER A 9 31.61 -41.19 -43.51
C SER A 9 30.74 -40.31 -42.61
N SER A 10 30.32 -39.20 -43.19
CA SER A 10 29.57 -38.10 -42.63
C SER A 10 28.21 -38.51 -42.05
N ALA A 11 28.10 -38.48 -40.72
CA ALA A 11 26.80 -38.49 -40.07
C ALA A 11 26.13 -37.12 -40.28
N LYS A 12 25.15 -37.08 -41.19
CA LYS A 12 24.20 -35.97 -41.35
C LYS A 12 23.41 -35.79 -40.05
N VAL A 13 23.90 -34.92 -39.16
CA VAL A 13 23.08 -34.34 -38.10
C VAL A 13 22.10 -33.41 -38.81
N LYS A 14 20.83 -33.81 -38.85
CA LYS A 14 19.74 -32.91 -39.25
C LYS A 14 19.71 -31.79 -38.22
N ASP A 15 20.12 -30.59 -38.62
CA ASP A 15 19.83 -29.36 -37.91
C ASP A 15 18.31 -29.24 -37.75
N VAL A 16 17.82 -29.70 -36.61
CA VAL A 16 16.49 -29.35 -36.13
C VAL A 16 16.57 -27.85 -35.84
N LYS A 17 16.04 -27.05 -36.77
CA LYS A 17 15.66 -25.66 -36.51
C LYS A 17 14.67 -25.67 -35.35
N ILE A 18 15.20 -25.54 -34.13
CA ILE A 18 14.43 -25.09 -32.99
C ILE A 18 13.99 -23.67 -33.36
N PRO A 19 12.68 -23.38 -33.50
CA PRO A 19 12.26 -22.01 -33.49
C PRO A 19 12.52 -21.53 -32.06
N ARG A 20 13.66 -20.85 -31.85
CA ARG A 20 13.79 -19.92 -30.74
C ARG A 20 12.74 -18.84 -30.98
N LYS A 21 11.51 -19.10 -30.55
CA LYS A 21 10.59 -18.04 -30.16
C LYS A 21 11.26 -17.39 -28.96
N SER A 22 12.08 -16.40 -29.23
CA SER A 22 12.40 -15.35 -28.28
C SER A 22 11.06 -14.78 -27.84
N SER A 23 10.61 -15.18 -26.67
CA SER A 23 9.59 -14.49 -25.89
C SER A 23 10.16 -13.14 -25.41
N GLU A 24 10.62 -12.30 -26.34
CA GLU A 24 10.66 -10.87 -26.13
C GLU A 24 9.30 -10.38 -26.61
N GLU A 25 8.31 -10.50 -25.73
CA GLU A 25 7.10 -9.70 -25.86
C GLU A 25 7.57 -8.24 -25.89
N ILE A 26 7.51 -7.59 -27.05
CA ILE A 26 7.91 -6.19 -27.21
C ILE A 26 7.07 -5.37 -26.22
N MET A 27 7.66 -5.02 -25.08
CA MET A 27 7.00 -4.20 -24.07
C MET A 27 6.74 -2.83 -24.66
N THR A 28 5.47 -2.54 -24.93
CA THR A 28 5.05 -1.21 -25.37
C THR A 28 5.38 -0.17 -24.29
N PRO A 29 5.58 1.10 -24.65
CA PRO A 29 5.78 2.18 -23.68
C PRO A 29 4.68 2.22 -22.60
N GLY A 30 3.42 2.00 -22.98
CA GLY A 30 2.29 1.90 -22.04
C GLY A 30 2.46 0.80 -21.00
N LYS A 31 2.79 -0.43 -21.43
CA LYS A 31 3.04 -1.56 -20.50
C LYS A 31 4.18 -1.28 -19.52
N LYS A 32 5.23 -0.57 -19.94
CA LYS A 32 6.33 -0.15 -19.04
C LYS A 32 5.85 0.81 -17.95
N LEU A 33 4.97 1.75 -18.31
CA LEU A 33 4.40 2.72 -17.36
C LEU A 33 3.43 2.03 -16.39
N GLU A 34 2.59 1.11 -16.87
CA GLU A 34 1.69 0.32 -16.02
C GLU A 34 2.46 -0.48 -14.97
N ILE A 35 3.55 -1.15 -15.35
CA ILE A 35 4.41 -1.87 -14.38
C ILE A 35 5.02 -0.92 -13.36
N LYS A 36 5.44 0.28 -13.78
CA LYS A 36 5.95 1.31 -12.86
C LYS A 36 4.85 1.78 -11.90
N ILE A 37 3.63 1.99 -12.38
CA ILE A 37 2.46 2.33 -11.56
C ILE A 37 2.22 1.23 -10.51
N PHE A 38 2.21 -0.03 -10.91
CA PHE A 38 2.02 -1.16 -9.99
C PHE A 38 3.10 -1.24 -8.91
N SER A 39 4.36 -1.03 -9.28
CA SER A 39 5.48 -1.00 -8.33
C SER A 39 5.32 0.14 -7.32
N LEU A 40 5.05 1.35 -7.81
CA LEU A 40 4.87 2.53 -6.96
C LEU A 40 3.65 2.40 -6.06
N TYR A 41 2.53 1.92 -6.61
CA TYR A 41 1.31 1.67 -5.87
C TYR A 41 1.56 0.75 -4.67
N ARG A 42 2.22 -0.39 -4.91
CA ARG A 42 2.57 -1.34 -3.85
C ARG A 42 3.45 -0.69 -2.78
N GLN A 43 4.44 0.10 -3.19
CA GLN A 43 5.32 0.82 -2.29
C GLN A 43 4.56 1.82 -1.42
N VAL A 44 3.63 2.58 -2.01
CA VAL A 44 2.79 3.53 -1.28
C VAL A 44 1.84 2.81 -0.33
N TRP A 45 1.16 1.77 -0.80
CA TRP A 45 0.21 0.99 0.00
C TRP A 45 0.85 0.48 1.29
N PHE A 46 2.01 -0.16 1.17
CA PHE A 46 2.74 -0.69 2.32
C PHE A 46 3.60 0.33 3.06
N GLY A 47 3.86 1.48 2.45
CA GLY A 47 4.66 2.54 3.03
C GLY A 47 3.84 3.54 3.86
N ILE A 48 2.54 3.64 3.61
CA ILE A 48 1.67 4.67 4.22
C ILE A 48 0.48 4.06 4.93
N PHE A 49 -0.22 3.11 4.31
CA PHE A 49 -1.53 2.67 4.81
C PHE A 49 -1.42 1.39 5.64
N GLN A 50 -0.67 0.40 5.17
CA GLN A 50 -0.66 -0.93 5.77
C GLN A 50 0.72 -1.50 6.03
N VAL A 51 0.87 -2.20 7.15
CA VAL A 51 2.14 -2.81 7.55
C VAL A 51 2.22 -4.24 7.02
N ASN A 52 3.33 -4.58 6.36
CA ASN A 52 3.74 -5.93 5.91
C ASN A 52 2.89 -6.61 4.82
N ASP A 53 1.57 -6.72 4.98
CA ASP A 53 0.68 -7.46 4.07
C ASP A 53 -0.76 -6.87 4.04
N ARG A 54 -1.60 -7.29 3.07
CA ARG A 54 -2.97 -6.79 2.87
C ARG A 54 -3.88 -6.92 4.10
N HIS A 55 -3.61 -7.85 4.99
CA HIS A 55 -4.39 -8.08 6.21
C HIS A 55 -3.61 -7.68 7.47
N GLY A 56 -2.43 -7.10 7.30
CA GLY A 56 -1.57 -6.63 8.35
C GLY A 56 -2.15 -5.41 9.07
N PRO A 57 -1.61 -5.05 10.24
CA PRO A 57 -2.09 -3.89 10.98
C PRO A 57 -1.89 -2.62 10.16
N SER A 58 -2.83 -1.66 10.27
CA SER A 58 -2.66 -0.35 9.65
C SER A 58 -1.52 0.42 10.31
N HIS A 59 -0.87 1.31 9.54
CA HIS A 59 0.11 2.22 10.11
C HIS A 59 -0.49 3.12 11.20
N MET A 60 -1.76 3.53 11.01
CA MET A 60 -2.53 4.28 12.00
C MET A 60 -2.63 3.55 13.34
N LYS A 61 -2.95 2.25 13.31
CA LYS A 61 -3.02 1.43 14.52
C LYS A 61 -1.69 1.42 15.28
N ARG A 62 -0.57 1.23 14.58
CA ARG A 62 0.76 1.20 15.19
C ARG A 62 1.19 2.56 15.73
N LEU A 63 0.82 3.65 15.05
CA LEU A 63 1.05 5.01 15.55
C LEU A 63 0.24 5.29 16.81
N ALA A 64 -1.02 4.84 16.87
CA ALA A 64 -1.85 4.99 18.07
C ALA A 64 -1.27 4.24 19.28
N GLU A 65 -0.76 3.03 19.07
CA GLU A 65 -0.08 2.26 20.13
C GLU A 65 1.17 2.98 20.65
N LEU A 66 1.98 3.55 19.75
CA LEU A 66 3.15 4.33 20.14
C LEU A 66 2.77 5.66 20.80
N PHE A 67 1.72 6.32 20.33
CA PHE A 67 1.20 7.55 20.94
C PHE A 67 0.76 7.28 22.39
N ALA A 68 0.07 6.17 22.63
CA ALA A 68 -0.28 5.72 23.98
C ALA A 68 0.97 5.48 24.85
N GLY A 69 1.96 4.76 24.30
CA GLY A 69 3.22 4.45 24.98
C GLY A 69 4.16 5.64 25.18
N ALA A 70 3.90 6.76 24.51
CA ALA A 70 4.62 8.02 24.67
C ALA A 70 4.07 8.88 25.84
N GLY A 71 3.16 8.34 26.63
CA GLY A 71 2.58 9.03 27.79
C GLY A 71 1.10 9.34 27.66
N MET A 72 0.53 9.22 26.46
CA MET A 72 -0.85 9.64 26.17
C MET A 72 -1.92 8.59 26.52
N SER A 73 -1.55 7.56 27.28
CA SER A 73 -2.44 6.47 27.67
C SER A 73 -3.62 6.94 28.56
N SER A 74 -3.42 8.00 29.34
CA SER A 74 -4.44 8.66 30.18
C SER A 74 -5.57 9.28 29.33
N LEU A 75 -5.21 9.85 28.19
CA LEU A 75 -6.11 10.49 27.23
C LEU A 75 -6.87 9.47 26.36
N ILE A 76 -6.32 8.27 26.20
CA ILE A 76 -6.97 7.16 25.47
C ILE A 76 -7.91 6.36 26.39
N ASN A 77 -7.63 6.32 27.70
CA ASN A 77 -8.35 5.50 28.67
C ASN A 77 -9.31 6.28 29.59
N ARG A 78 -9.71 7.52 29.26
CA ARG A 78 -10.73 8.23 30.06
C ARG A 78 -12.04 7.41 30.06
N PRO A 79 -12.45 6.85 31.20
CA PRO A 79 -13.54 5.89 31.25
C PRO A 79 -14.84 6.65 31.45
N ASP A 80 -15.36 7.28 30.41
CA ASP A 80 -16.80 7.50 30.35
C ASP A 80 -17.44 6.30 29.62
N GLU A 81 -18.40 5.69 30.31
CA GLU A 81 -19.22 4.52 29.95
C GLU A 81 -18.65 3.11 30.17
N LYS A 82 -19.02 2.58 31.35
CA LYS A 82 -19.18 1.14 31.63
C LYS A 82 -20.08 0.48 30.59
N VAL A 83 -19.52 -0.37 29.73
CA VAL A 83 -20.29 -1.35 28.94
C VAL A 83 -19.70 -2.72 29.20
N LYS A 84 -20.51 -3.59 29.81
CA LYS A 84 -20.22 -5.01 29.98
C LYS A 84 -20.37 -5.69 28.63
N ASP A 85 -19.30 -6.28 28.10
CA ASP A 85 -19.38 -7.35 27.11
C ASP A 85 -18.18 -8.27 27.29
N HIS A 86 -18.45 -9.50 27.73
CA HIS A 86 -17.50 -10.60 27.79
C HIS A 86 -17.61 -11.36 26.47
N HIS A 87 -16.46 -11.69 25.87
CA HIS A 87 -16.25 -12.37 24.58
C HIS A 87 -16.04 -11.47 23.34
N ASN A 88 -14.93 -10.74 23.29
CA ASN A 88 -14.13 -10.68 22.06
C ASN A 88 -12.69 -10.21 22.35
N SER A 89 -11.70 -11.01 22.00
CA SER A 89 -10.30 -10.84 22.40
C SER A 89 -9.62 -9.68 21.66
N GLY A 90 -9.11 -8.70 22.42
CA GLY A 90 -7.93 -7.90 22.06
C GLY A 90 -8.16 -6.42 21.75
N TRP A 91 -9.29 -6.05 21.12
CA TRP A 91 -9.44 -4.70 20.52
C TRP A 91 -10.64 -3.87 21.00
N ARG A 92 -11.36 -4.30 22.05
CA ARG A 92 -12.44 -3.48 22.65
C ARG A 92 -12.03 -2.66 23.86
N ARG A 93 -10.76 -2.68 24.29
CA ARG A 93 -10.33 -1.92 25.48
C ARG A 93 -9.83 -0.50 25.20
N CYS A 94 -9.50 -0.16 23.96
CA CYS A 94 -9.38 1.23 23.54
C CYS A 94 -10.67 1.61 22.81
N LYS A 95 -11.72 2.00 23.55
CA LYS A 95 -12.83 2.74 22.93
C LYS A 95 -12.24 4.03 22.32
N PRO A 96 -12.79 4.56 21.21
CA PRO A 96 -12.34 5.82 20.63
C PRO A 96 -12.83 6.98 21.52
N VAL A 97 -12.32 7.07 22.75
CA VAL A 97 -12.56 8.21 23.61
C VAL A 97 -11.50 9.24 23.27
N ASP A 98 -11.95 10.29 22.59
CA ASP A 98 -11.33 11.62 22.54
C ASP A 98 -9.88 11.72 22.01
N THR A 99 -9.48 10.87 21.05
CA THR A 99 -8.22 11.08 20.31
C THR A 99 -8.38 12.17 19.22
N ARG A 100 -8.90 13.34 19.60
CA ARG A 100 -9.03 14.51 18.71
C ARG A 100 -7.70 14.84 18.04
N PHE A 101 -6.59 14.69 18.77
CA PHE A 101 -5.23 14.88 18.29
C PHE A 101 -4.79 13.90 17.20
N LEU A 102 -5.42 12.72 17.10
CA LEU A 102 -5.13 11.73 16.06
C LEU A 102 -6.18 11.73 14.96
N GLN A 103 -7.24 12.52 15.06
CA GLN A 103 -8.34 12.50 14.08
C GLN A 103 -7.87 12.87 12.67
N PRO A 104 -7.03 13.91 12.46
CA PRO A 104 -6.52 14.22 11.12
C PRO A 104 -5.70 13.06 10.55
N LEU A 105 -4.83 12.47 11.37
CA LEU A 105 -3.99 11.35 10.98
C LEU A 105 -4.80 10.10 10.68
N ARG A 106 -5.86 9.84 11.46
CA ARG A 106 -6.81 8.77 11.21
C ARG A 106 -7.51 8.98 9.86
N ALA A 107 -8.07 10.16 9.64
CA ALA A 107 -8.74 10.49 8.38
C ALA A 107 -7.82 10.25 7.18
N ALA A 108 -6.55 10.65 7.28
CA ALA A 108 -5.56 10.49 6.22
C ALA A 108 -5.05 9.05 6.00
N LEU A 109 -5.01 8.21 7.04
CA LEU A 109 -4.42 6.87 6.96
C LEU A 109 -5.45 5.74 6.89
N GLU A 110 -6.69 5.99 7.27
CA GLU A 110 -7.79 5.02 7.15
C GLU A 110 -8.62 5.23 5.88
N SER A 111 -8.45 6.36 5.19
CA SER A 111 -8.99 6.61 3.84
C SER A 111 -8.37 5.74 2.76
N GLY A 112 -7.23 5.10 3.00
CA GLY A 112 -6.50 4.28 2.01
C GLY A 112 -7.36 3.36 1.14
N PRO A 113 -8.32 2.58 1.67
CA PRO A 113 -9.22 1.75 0.89
C PRO A 113 -10.16 2.52 -0.05
N ASP A 114 -10.64 3.69 0.36
CA ASP A 114 -11.57 4.52 -0.43
C ASP A 114 -10.82 5.50 -1.36
N GLY A 115 -9.66 5.99 -0.94
CA GLY A 115 -8.76 6.86 -1.70
C GLY A 115 -7.89 6.05 -2.65
N LEU A 116 -6.64 5.75 -2.27
CA LEU A 116 -5.70 5.02 -3.12
C LEU A 116 -6.23 3.66 -3.60
N GLY A 117 -7.06 2.99 -2.81
CA GLY A 117 -7.74 1.74 -3.18
C GLY A 117 -8.67 1.87 -4.39
N SER A 118 -9.18 3.07 -4.69
CA SER A 118 -10.09 3.32 -5.80
C SER A 118 -9.40 3.54 -7.15
N LEU A 119 -8.06 3.64 -7.19
CA LEU A 119 -7.31 3.85 -8.43
C LEU A 119 -7.57 2.71 -9.42
N ARG A 120 -8.16 3.06 -10.57
CA ARG A 120 -8.46 2.17 -11.67
C ARG A 120 -7.74 2.62 -12.92
N LEU A 121 -7.08 1.68 -13.59
CA LEU A 121 -6.51 1.91 -14.92
C LEU A 121 -7.48 1.40 -15.96
N LEU A 122 -7.79 2.26 -16.94
CA LEU A 122 -8.69 1.98 -18.04
C LEU A 122 -7.89 1.60 -19.28
N ASP A 123 -8.45 0.69 -20.08
CA ASP A 123 -7.77 0.22 -21.29
C ASP A 123 -7.63 1.37 -22.30
N GLY A 124 -6.42 1.55 -22.82
CA GLY A 124 -6.16 2.52 -23.88
C GLY A 124 -6.01 3.97 -23.40
N LEU A 125 -5.76 4.21 -22.10
CA LEU A 125 -5.30 5.50 -21.59
C LEU A 125 -4.02 5.98 -22.31
N SER A 126 -3.89 7.30 -22.44
CA SER A 126 -2.70 7.92 -23.02
C SER A 126 -1.48 7.78 -22.12
N VAL A 127 -0.30 7.89 -22.73
CA VAL A 127 0.98 7.95 -22.02
C VAL A 127 1.00 9.11 -21.01
N ALA A 128 0.44 10.26 -21.36
CA ALA A 128 0.41 11.43 -20.49
C ALA A 128 -0.38 11.16 -19.20
N SER A 129 -1.50 10.46 -19.30
CA SER A 129 -2.33 10.08 -18.16
C SER A 129 -1.66 9.06 -17.24
N LEU A 130 -0.98 8.06 -17.82
CA LEU A 130 -0.17 7.12 -17.06
C LEU A 130 1.00 7.83 -16.34
N GLU A 131 1.63 8.81 -16.99
CA GLU A 131 2.67 9.65 -16.38
C GLU A 131 2.13 10.53 -15.25
N ALA A 132 0.91 11.05 -15.37
CA ALA A 132 0.25 11.81 -14.31
C ALA A 132 0.01 10.94 -13.06
N VAL A 133 -0.45 9.70 -13.24
CA VAL A 133 -0.60 8.71 -12.15
C VAL A 133 0.76 8.44 -11.50
N ILE A 134 1.81 8.23 -12.29
CA ILE A 134 3.17 8.02 -11.77
C ILE A 134 3.63 9.20 -10.92
N LYS A 135 3.46 10.44 -11.39
CA LYS A 135 3.86 11.64 -10.65
C LYS A 135 3.14 11.75 -9.31
N LEU A 136 1.84 11.45 -9.27
CA LEU A 136 1.06 11.46 -8.04
C LEU A 136 1.54 10.38 -7.06
N LEU A 137 1.78 9.16 -7.54
CA LEU A 137 2.32 8.07 -6.72
C LEU A 137 3.74 8.37 -6.21
N GLU A 138 4.59 8.99 -7.02
CA GLU A 138 5.92 9.46 -6.59
C GLU A 138 5.82 10.53 -5.49
N ALA A 139 4.79 11.38 -5.51
CA ALA A 139 4.53 12.33 -4.43
C ALA A 139 4.13 11.62 -3.14
N TYR A 140 3.27 10.59 -3.20
CA TYR A 140 3.01 9.73 -2.05
C TYR A 140 4.27 9.05 -1.53
N VAL A 141 5.12 8.50 -2.40
CA VAL A 141 6.36 7.82 -1.98
C VAL A 141 7.25 8.73 -1.13
N LYS A 142 7.31 10.04 -1.42
CA LYS A 142 8.07 11.00 -0.61
C LYS A 142 7.51 11.14 0.81
N GLU A 143 6.22 10.93 1.02
CA GLU A 143 5.60 11.00 2.35
C GLU A 143 5.85 9.76 3.22
N ILE A 144 6.41 8.67 2.65
CA ILE A 144 6.84 7.51 3.45
C ILE A 144 7.92 7.91 4.46
N GLU A 145 8.83 8.81 4.08
CA GLU A 145 9.86 9.33 4.99
C GLU A 145 9.24 10.14 6.13
N SER A 146 8.23 10.96 5.84
CA SER A 146 7.47 11.70 6.83
C SER A 146 6.78 10.77 7.84
N LEU A 147 6.17 9.69 7.38
CA LEU A 147 5.57 8.70 8.27
C LEU A 147 6.61 8.00 9.15
N ASN A 148 7.77 7.66 8.57
CA ASN A 148 8.88 7.10 9.33
C ASN A 148 9.40 8.09 10.40
N ALA A 149 9.44 9.38 10.11
CA ALA A 149 9.80 10.40 11.08
C ALA A 149 8.80 10.44 12.26
N LEU A 150 7.49 10.31 11.99
CA LEU A 150 6.47 10.19 13.05
C LEU A 150 6.72 8.96 13.93
N TYR A 151 7.08 7.83 13.33
CA TYR A 151 7.45 6.63 14.08
C TYR A 151 8.67 6.86 14.97
N GLN A 152 9.73 7.47 14.44
CA GLN A 152 10.95 7.72 15.21
C GLN A 152 10.70 8.72 16.34
N LEU A 153 9.91 9.75 16.09
CA LEU A 153 9.53 10.73 17.11
C LEU A 153 8.81 10.06 18.28
N LEU A 154 7.74 9.30 18.01
CA LEU A 154 7.01 8.62 19.09
C LEU A 154 7.86 7.56 19.80
N ARG A 155 8.77 6.88 19.09
CA ARG A 155 9.71 5.95 19.72
C ARG A 155 10.68 6.66 20.67
N GLY A 156 11.16 7.84 20.29
CA GLY A 156 12.03 8.67 21.13
C GLY A 156 11.31 9.20 22.37
N LEU A 157 9.99 9.38 22.28
CA LEU A 157 9.14 9.87 23.38
C LEU A 157 8.53 8.75 24.25
N GLN A 158 8.89 7.48 24.04
CA GLN A 158 8.33 6.38 24.84
C GLN A 158 8.69 6.53 26.32
N VAL A 159 7.68 6.45 27.18
CA VAL A 159 7.89 6.50 28.64
C VAL A 159 8.25 5.12 29.22
N GLY A 160 8.00 4.03 28.47
CA GLY A 160 8.29 2.67 28.89
C GLY A 160 7.27 2.16 29.92
N LEU A 161 7.75 1.67 31.07
CA LEU A 161 6.90 1.08 32.13
C LEU A 161 6.60 2.06 33.27
N ARG A 162 7.13 3.27 33.24
CA ARG A 162 6.88 4.28 34.28
C ARG A 162 5.52 4.95 34.04
N MET A 163 4.98 5.57 35.09
CA MET A 163 3.81 6.42 34.95
C MET A 163 4.15 7.66 34.12
N PRO A 164 3.32 8.02 33.13
CA PRO A 164 3.45 9.30 32.41
C PRO A 164 3.36 10.48 33.36
N THR A 165 4.16 11.52 33.13
CA THR A 165 4.04 12.82 33.79
C THR A 165 3.38 13.85 32.87
N GLU A 166 2.96 14.99 33.42
CA GLU A 166 2.39 16.08 32.60
C GLU A 166 3.41 16.63 31.60
N GLU A 167 4.70 16.61 31.93
CA GLU A 167 5.77 17.00 31.01
C GLU A 167 5.85 16.06 29.81
N ASP A 168 5.69 14.74 30.00
CA ASP A 168 5.69 13.79 28.89
C ASP A 168 4.54 14.06 27.93
N GLU A 169 3.34 14.25 28.47
CA GLU A 169 2.15 14.56 27.68
C GLU A 169 2.35 15.88 26.91
N THR A 170 2.88 16.90 27.57
CA THR A 170 3.17 18.21 26.96
C THR A 170 4.15 18.07 25.80
N VAL A 171 5.25 17.34 25.98
CA VAL A 171 6.25 17.13 24.93
C VAL A 171 5.64 16.41 23.72
N VAL A 172 4.79 15.41 23.94
CA VAL A 172 4.09 14.74 22.83
C VAL A 172 3.15 15.70 22.11
N LEU A 173 2.38 16.50 22.85
CA LEU A 173 1.46 17.47 22.26
C LEU A 173 2.18 18.57 21.47
N GLU A 174 3.34 19.02 21.93
CA GLU A 174 4.11 20.09 21.26
C GLU A 174 4.90 19.58 20.05
N GLN A 175 5.46 18.37 20.11
CA GLN A 175 6.34 17.87 19.05
C GLN A 175 5.62 16.98 18.03
N PHE A 176 4.81 16.04 18.51
CA PHE A 176 4.19 15.04 17.64
C PHE A 176 2.95 15.59 16.93
N VAL A 177 2.02 16.21 17.65
CA VAL A 177 0.73 16.61 17.08
C VAL A 177 0.89 17.57 15.89
N PRO A 178 1.68 18.65 15.95
CA PRO A 178 1.85 19.55 14.80
C PRO A 178 2.48 18.85 13.59
N THR A 179 3.42 17.94 13.83
CA THR A 179 4.11 17.19 12.77
C THR A 179 3.16 16.18 12.12
N ALA A 180 2.37 15.46 12.93
CA ALA A 180 1.38 14.51 12.48
C ALA A 180 0.26 15.20 11.67
N ASP A 181 -0.20 16.37 12.13
CA ASP A 181 -1.18 17.20 11.44
C ASP A 181 -0.68 17.68 10.08
N GLN A 182 0.58 18.12 9.99
CA GLN A 182 1.16 18.55 8.73
C GLN A 182 1.25 17.40 7.74
N PHE A 183 1.68 16.22 8.20
CA PHE A 183 1.68 15.00 7.39
C PHE A 183 0.28 14.63 6.92
N ALA A 184 -0.71 14.61 7.82
CA ALA A 184 -2.09 14.29 7.50
C ALA A 184 -2.66 15.22 6.42
N ARG A 185 -2.42 16.53 6.53
CA ARG A 185 -2.84 17.50 5.50
C ARG A 185 -2.24 17.20 4.12
N ARG A 186 -0.96 16.80 4.06
CA ARG A 186 -0.30 16.45 2.79
C ARG A 186 -0.91 15.19 2.18
N ILE A 187 -1.16 14.15 2.99
CA ILE A 187 -1.83 12.94 2.51
C ILE A 187 -3.24 13.23 1.99
N LEU A 188 -4.05 13.99 2.74
CA LEU A 188 -5.39 14.39 2.31
C LEU A 188 -5.37 15.23 1.02
N HIS A 189 -4.36 16.08 0.85
CA HIS A 189 -4.19 16.84 -0.40
C HIS A 189 -3.86 15.92 -1.58
N LEU A 190 -3.02 14.91 -1.37
CA LEU A 190 -2.73 13.91 -2.40
C LEU A 190 -3.97 13.07 -2.74
N GLU A 191 -4.82 12.77 -1.76
CA GLU A 191 -6.10 12.07 -2.00
C GLU A 191 -7.06 12.89 -2.83
N ALA A 192 -7.22 14.18 -2.50
CA ALA A 192 -8.02 15.08 -3.34
C ALA A 192 -7.47 15.16 -4.78
N GLY A 193 -6.14 15.17 -4.94
CA GLY A 193 -5.49 15.09 -6.25
C GLY A 193 -5.75 13.77 -6.97
N LEU A 194 -5.80 12.65 -6.24
CA LEU A 194 -6.15 11.34 -6.78
C LEU A 194 -7.60 11.31 -7.29
N ASP A 195 -8.55 11.85 -6.53
CA ASP A 195 -9.96 11.88 -6.90
C ASP A 195 -10.20 12.64 -8.22
N VAL A 196 -9.51 13.79 -8.36
CA VAL A 196 -9.52 14.57 -9.60
C VAL A 196 -8.92 13.75 -10.73
N LEU A 197 -7.73 13.16 -10.53
CA LEU A 197 -7.06 12.38 -11.56
C LEU A 197 -7.91 11.16 -12.00
N VAL A 198 -8.50 10.43 -11.06
CA VAL A 198 -9.40 9.29 -11.38
C VAL A 198 -10.58 9.75 -12.22
N SER A 199 -11.11 10.95 -11.97
CA SER A 199 -12.17 11.54 -12.80
C SER A 199 -11.66 11.88 -14.21
N GLU A 200 -10.48 12.50 -14.33
CA GLU A 200 -9.85 12.81 -15.63
C GLU A 200 -9.56 11.54 -16.46
N LEU A 201 -9.10 10.46 -15.82
CA LEU A 201 -8.86 9.17 -16.49
C LEU A 201 -10.17 8.60 -17.07
N LYS A 202 -11.29 8.72 -16.33
CA LYS A 202 -12.60 8.30 -16.80
C LYS A 202 -13.08 9.16 -17.97
N ASP A 203 -12.92 10.47 -17.88
CA ASP A 203 -13.30 11.39 -18.95
C ASP A 203 -12.51 11.13 -20.23
N GLU A 204 -11.19 10.91 -20.15
CA GLU A 204 -10.37 10.54 -21.30
C GLU A 204 -10.88 9.25 -21.96
N PHE A 205 -11.15 8.23 -21.14
CA PHE A 205 -11.64 6.94 -21.62
C PHE A 205 -12.99 7.08 -22.31
N TRP A 206 -13.94 7.81 -21.71
CA TRP A 206 -15.26 8.05 -22.28
C TRP A 206 -15.20 8.89 -23.56
N ASN A 207 -14.33 9.90 -23.62
CA ASN A 207 -14.13 10.70 -24.83
C ASN A 207 -13.62 9.86 -26.00
N LYS A 208 -12.82 8.82 -25.72
CA LYS A 208 -12.24 7.95 -26.74
C LYS A 208 -13.13 6.79 -27.16
N HIS A 209 -13.90 6.23 -26.22
CA HIS A 209 -14.63 4.97 -26.41
C HIS A 209 -16.16 5.10 -26.30
N GLY A 210 -16.67 6.28 -25.93
CA GLY A 210 -18.08 6.52 -25.61
C GLY A 210 -18.45 6.05 -24.19
N PRO A 211 -19.60 6.50 -23.66
CA PRO A 211 -20.12 5.99 -22.40
C PRO A 211 -20.61 4.55 -22.60
N VAL A 212 -19.93 3.59 -21.98
CA VAL A 212 -20.36 2.19 -21.98
C VAL A 212 -20.42 1.73 -20.53
N GLU A 213 -21.64 1.48 -20.03
CA GLU A 213 -21.85 0.89 -18.71
C GLU A 213 -21.08 -0.45 -18.59
N GLY A 214 -20.35 -0.63 -17.48
CA GLY A 214 -19.62 -1.86 -17.18
C GLY A 214 -18.16 -1.90 -17.63
N ARG A 215 -17.61 -0.84 -18.25
CA ARG A 215 -16.15 -0.70 -18.47
C ARG A 215 -15.52 0.19 -17.40
N ASP A 216 -15.51 -0.29 -16.16
CA ASP A 216 -14.97 0.47 -15.01
C ASP A 216 -13.44 0.35 -14.86
N GLY A 217 -12.76 -0.22 -15.87
CA GLY A 217 -11.33 -0.47 -15.81
C GLY A 217 -10.96 -1.46 -14.71
N TRP A 218 -9.66 -1.58 -14.48
CA TRP A 218 -9.07 -2.60 -13.63
C TRP A 218 -8.58 -1.90 -12.36
N SER A 219 -9.12 -2.30 -11.21
CA SER A 219 -8.65 -1.82 -9.90
C SER A 219 -7.20 -2.23 -9.70
N VAL A 220 -6.31 -1.25 -9.54
CA VAL A 220 -4.89 -1.51 -9.30
C VAL A 220 -4.71 -2.31 -8.02
N HIS A 221 -5.52 -2.01 -7.00
CA HIS A 221 -5.54 -2.72 -5.73
C HIS A 221 -5.88 -4.21 -5.93
N ASP A 222 -6.93 -4.53 -6.67
CA ASP A 222 -7.37 -5.92 -6.86
C ASP A 222 -6.43 -6.73 -7.75
N VAL A 223 -5.75 -6.08 -8.70
CA VAL A 223 -4.71 -6.71 -9.51
C VAL A 223 -3.50 -7.10 -8.65
N LEU A 224 -3.07 -6.22 -7.75
CA LEU A 224 -1.92 -6.48 -6.88
C LEU A 224 -2.26 -7.36 -5.69
N PHE A 225 -3.50 -7.28 -5.20
CA PHE A 225 -3.97 -7.99 -4.03
C PHE A 225 -5.35 -8.61 -4.29
N PRO A 226 -5.42 -9.70 -5.06
CA PRO A 226 -6.69 -10.33 -5.41
C PRO A 226 -7.45 -10.79 -4.15
N PRO A 227 -8.78 -10.62 -4.09
CA PRO A 227 -9.58 -11.16 -3.00
C PRO A 227 -9.38 -12.67 -2.91
N ILE A 228 -9.11 -13.17 -1.71
CA ILE A 228 -9.02 -14.62 -1.48
C ILE A 228 -10.42 -15.20 -1.76
N PRO A 229 -10.58 -16.19 -2.65
CA PRO A 229 -11.86 -16.84 -2.86
C PRO A 229 -12.36 -17.41 -1.52
N LEU A 230 -13.62 -17.11 -1.16
CA LEU A 230 -14.27 -17.52 0.09
C LEU A 230 -14.14 -19.03 0.38
N GLU A 231 -13.92 -19.87 -0.65
CA GLU A 231 -13.68 -21.31 -0.51
C GLU A 231 -12.35 -21.68 0.19
N LYS A 232 -11.37 -20.77 0.23
CA LYS A 232 -10.07 -21.01 0.91
C LYS A 232 -9.98 -20.43 2.32
N ALA A 233 -10.94 -19.59 2.75
CA ALA A 233 -10.96 -19.03 4.10
C ALA A 233 -11.23 -20.08 5.20
N GLY A 234 -11.73 -21.26 4.82
CA GLY A 234 -11.96 -22.39 5.72
C GLY A 234 -10.85 -23.45 5.77
N LYS A 235 -9.77 -23.32 5.00
CA LYS A 235 -8.64 -24.28 5.04
C LYS A 235 -7.35 -23.53 5.37
N LYS A 236 -6.83 -23.76 6.58
CA LYS A 236 -5.42 -23.49 6.92
C LYS A 236 -4.54 -24.10 5.84
N ILE A 237 -3.98 -23.27 4.98
CA ILE A 237 -2.89 -23.67 4.08
C ILE A 237 -1.63 -23.05 4.68
N ASN A 238 -0.89 -23.87 5.42
CA ASN A 238 0.55 -23.73 5.53
C ASN A 238 1.11 -23.69 4.11
N LEU A 239 1.89 -22.68 3.75
CA LEU A 239 3.03 -22.79 2.85
C LEU A 239 3.81 -21.46 2.86
N LEU A 240 4.92 -21.47 3.57
CA LEU A 240 6.12 -20.74 3.17
C LEU A 240 6.60 -21.31 1.83
N GLN A 241 7.02 -20.44 0.92
CA GLN A 241 8.20 -20.52 0.04
C GLN A 241 7.94 -20.03 -1.38
N HIS A 242 8.88 -19.19 -1.83
CA HIS A 242 9.14 -18.68 -3.19
C HIS A 242 8.21 -17.55 -3.68
N PHE A 243 8.57 -16.29 -3.41
CA PHE A 243 9.43 -15.42 -4.23
C PHE A 243 9.62 -14.07 -3.52
#